data_AF-A0A6A2V5V1-F1
#
_entry.id   AF-A0A6A2V5V1-F1
#
_cell.length_a   1.000
_cell.length_b   1.000
_cell.length_c   1.000
_cell.angle_alpha   90.00
_cell.angle_beta   90.00
_cell.angle_gamma   90.00
#
_symmetry.space_group_name_H-M   'P 1'
#
loop_
_entity.id
_entity.type
_entity.pdbx_description
1 polymer ?
#
loop_
_entity_poly.entity_id
_entity_poly.type
_entity_poly.pdbx_seq_one_letter_code
_entity_poly.pdbx_strand_id
1 'polypeptide(L)'
;MSGSTGTVQQIENGDITPYEAASQLAVVTAMLKQLKTSEKALRDYLTGQLGDREHLTTMFGEVTQKRGAQAKWRVTDPVEYAKWLISTGHEDMTVTLPVPVDDACKPDAISAFITANGGEVPPREAADLKGGSADSVTVKPAGTLSELAAKNKRVNGDMRLALGMAPEEPESESDDVEGMEF
;
A
#
# COMPACT_ATOMS: atom_id res chain seq x y z
N MET A 1 -13.52 25.47 24.95
CA MET A 1 -12.63 24.29 24.86
C MET A 1 -13.51 23.09 24.50
N SER A 2 -13.68 22.79 23.21
CA SER A 2 -14.45 21.64 22.75
C SER A 2 -13.50 20.49 22.50
N GLY A 3 -13.60 19.44 23.31
CA GLY A 3 -12.78 18.25 23.22
C GLY A 3 -13.03 17.54 21.90
N SER A 4 -11.99 17.45 21.08
CA SER A 4 -11.89 16.43 20.03
C SER A 4 -11.86 15.07 20.74
N THR A 5 -13.02 14.44 20.86
CA THR A 5 -13.09 13.01 21.16
C THR A 5 -12.52 12.28 19.95
N GLY A 6 -11.45 11.52 20.15
CA GLY A 6 -10.76 10.83 19.07
C GLY A 6 -11.69 9.82 18.39
N THR A 7 -11.53 9.62 17.09
CA THR A 7 -12.27 8.60 16.31
C THR A 7 -12.25 7.22 16.98
N VAL A 8 -11.18 6.91 17.72
CA VAL A 8 -11.06 5.69 18.54
C VAL A 8 -12.16 5.57 19.60
N GLN A 9 -12.49 6.65 20.31
CA GLN A 9 -13.53 6.67 21.35
C GLN A 9 -14.94 6.55 20.74
N GLN A 10 -15.16 7.10 19.55
CA GLN A 10 -16.44 7.02 18.85
C GLN A 10 -16.69 5.62 18.24
N ILE A 11 -15.62 4.90 17.86
CA ILE A 11 -15.68 3.51 17.42
C ILE A 11 -15.98 2.58 18.61
N GLU A 12 -15.33 2.80 19.77
CA GLU A 12 -15.53 1.99 20.99
C GLU A 12 -16.95 2.14 21.57
N ASN A 13 -17.57 3.32 21.44
CA ASN A 13 -18.93 3.57 21.92
C ASN A 13 -20.04 3.09 20.97
N GLY A 14 -19.69 2.61 19.76
CA GLY A 14 -20.65 2.19 18.75
C GLY A 14 -21.41 3.35 18.08
N ASP A 15 -20.93 4.59 18.25
CA ASP A 15 -21.55 5.81 17.72
C ASP A 15 -21.27 6.04 16.23
N ILE A 16 -20.40 5.22 15.62
CA ILE A 16 -20.04 5.28 14.20
C ILE A 16 -20.46 3.98 13.51
N THR A 17 -21.24 4.12 12.44
CA THR A 17 -21.61 2.97 11.61
C THR A 17 -20.39 2.46 10.81
N PRO A 18 -20.34 1.17 10.43
CA PRO A 18 -19.26 0.64 9.59
C PRO A 18 -19.07 1.40 8.26
N TYR A 19 -20.15 1.97 7.73
CA TYR A 19 -20.13 2.79 6.53
C TYR A 19 -19.43 4.15 6.76
N GLU A 20 -19.72 4.82 7.87
CA GLU A 20 -19.07 6.09 8.25
C GLU A 20 -17.60 5.88 8.60
N ALA A 21 -17.25 4.78 9.27
CA ALA A 21 -15.85 4.42 9.51
C ALA A 21 -15.08 4.20 8.19
N ALA A 22 -15.69 3.49 7.24
CA ALA A 22 -15.09 3.23 5.93
C ALA A 22 -14.93 4.53 5.11
N SER A 23 -15.92 5.43 5.14
CA SER A 23 -15.86 6.71 4.42
C SER A 23 -14.79 7.63 5.01
N GLN A 24 -14.70 7.74 6.33
CA GLN A 24 -13.65 8.50 7.02
C GLN A 24 -12.26 7.94 6.72
N LEU A 25 -12.10 6.61 6.74
CA LEU A 25 -10.83 5.95 6.40
C LEU A 25 -10.42 6.22 4.95
N ALA A 26 -11.36 6.19 4.00
CA ALA A 26 -11.09 6.50 2.60
C ALA A 26 -10.62 7.96 2.42
N VAL A 27 -11.27 8.91 3.09
CA VAL A 27 -10.91 10.33 3.07
C VAL A 27 -9.51 10.56 3.68
N VAL A 28 -9.25 9.98 4.87
CA VAL A 28 -7.93 10.06 5.52
C VAL A 28 -6.83 9.47 4.63
N THR A 29 -7.11 8.34 3.98
CA THR A 29 -6.16 7.71 3.05
C THR A 29 -5.88 8.60 1.85
N ALA A 30 -6.89 9.29 1.30
CA ALA A 30 -6.70 10.24 0.21
C ALA A 30 -5.87 11.45 0.65
N MET A 31 -6.15 12.02 1.83
CA MET A 31 -5.36 13.12 2.40
C MET A 31 -3.90 12.71 2.63
N LEU A 32 -3.65 11.51 3.16
CA LEU A 32 -2.29 10.99 3.35
C LEU A 32 -1.53 10.85 2.02
N LYS A 33 -2.20 10.43 0.94
CA LYS A 33 -1.58 10.38 -0.39
C LYS A 33 -1.22 11.78 -0.90
N GLN A 34 -2.10 12.75 -0.70
CA GLN A 34 -1.83 14.14 -1.08
C GLN A 34 -0.67 14.73 -0.26
N LEU A 35 -0.67 14.53 1.06
CA LEU A 35 0.39 14.99 1.96
C LEU A 35 1.75 14.37 1.61
N LYS A 36 1.81 13.07 1.28
CA LYS A 36 3.03 12.43 0.79
C LYS A 36 3.54 13.03 -0.51
N THR A 37 2.62 13.44 -1.39
CA THR A 37 2.98 14.08 -2.66
C THR A 37 3.54 15.48 -2.43
N SER A 38 2.92 16.28 -1.56
CA SER A 38 3.46 17.59 -1.18
C SER A 38 4.78 17.47 -0.41
N GLU A 39 4.90 16.49 0.50
CA GLU A 39 6.15 16.23 1.22
C GLU A 39 7.28 15.91 0.23
N LYS A 40 7.02 15.05 -0.77
CA LYS A 40 7.99 14.74 -1.82
C LYS A 40 8.39 15.99 -2.61
N ALA A 41 7.43 16.79 -3.05
CA ALA A 41 7.71 18.03 -3.78
C ALA A 41 8.55 19.03 -2.97
N LEU A 42 8.26 19.17 -1.66
CA LEU A 42 9.06 20.00 -0.76
C LEU A 42 10.47 19.45 -0.55
N ARG A 43 10.63 18.13 -0.39
CA ARG A 43 11.94 17.48 -0.31
C ARG A 43 12.74 17.72 -1.60
N ASP A 44 12.13 17.53 -2.76
CA ASP A 44 12.78 17.72 -4.07
C ASP A 44 13.17 19.20 -4.31
N TYR A 45 12.35 20.15 -3.85
CA TYR A 45 12.69 21.57 -3.89
C TYR A 45 13.89 21.88 -2.98
N LEU A 46 13.87 21.38 -1.74
CA LEU A 46 14.94 21.62 -0.77
C LEU A 46 16.26 20.96 -1.18
N THR A 47 16.23 19.76 -1.79
CA THR A 47 17.45 19.12 -2.31
C THR A 47 18.05 19.86 -3.50
N GLY A 48 17.26 20.62 -4.26
CA GLY A 48 17.76 21.49 -5.33
C GLY A 48 18.32 22.83 -4.86
N GLN A 49 17.99 23.28 -3.65
CA GLN A 49 18.38 24.59 -3.11
C GLN A 49 19.48 24.50 -2.04
N LEU A 50 19.52 23.42 -1.25
CA LEU A 50 20.55 23.18 -0.23
C LEU A 50 21.82 22.61 -0.88
N GLY A 51 22.98 23.02 -0.36
CA GLY A 51 24.26 22.41 -0.65
C GLY A 51 24.54 21.17 0.20
N ASP A 52 25.44 20.31 -0.26
CA ASP A 52 25.83 19.08 0.44
C ASP A 52 26.14 19.34 1.94
N ARG A 53 25.40 18.66 2.83
CA ARG A 53 25.51 18.76 4.31
C ARG A 53 25.08 20.10 4.90
N GLU A 54 24.38 20.93 4.16
CA GLU A 54 23.73 22.12 4.67
C GLU A 54 22.47 21.75 5.48
N HIS A 55 22.20 22.50 6.53
CA HIS A 55 21.02 22.34 7.38
C HIS A 55 20.28 23.67 7.49
N LEU A 56 18.96 23.60 7.38
CA LEU A 56 18.05 24.72 7.56
C LEU A 56 17.25 24.50 8.84
N THR A 57 17.47 25.35 9.84
CA THR A 57 16.69 25.33 11.08
C THR A 57 15.53 26.31 10.96
N THR A 58 14.32 25.80 11.16
CA THR A 58 13.09 26.59 11.21
C THR A 58 12.51 26.55 12.62
N MET A 59 11.51 27.39 12.88
CA MET A 59 10.72 27.35 14.11
C MET A 59 10.00 26.02 14.37
N PHE A 60 9.87 25.15 13.36
CA PHE A 60 9.21 23.85 13.45
C PHE A 60 10.18 22.65 13.46
N GLY A 61 11.48 22.90 13.33
CA GLY A 61 12.51 21.85 13.31
C GLY A 61 13.63 22.10 12.31
N GLU A 62 14.54 21.13 12.22
CA GLU A 62 15.72 21.17 11.36
C GLU A 62 15.55 20.25 10.14
N VAL A 63 15.91 20.76 8.96
CA VAL A 63 16.02 19.98 7.73
C VAL A 63 17.47 19.95 7.27
N THR A 64 18.09 18.77 7.32
CA THR A 64 19.47 18.56 6.86
C THR A 64 19.49 17.80 5.53
N GLN A 65 20.20 18.34 4.53
CA GLN A 65 20.48 17.57 3.32
C GLN A 65 21.61 16.57 3.58
N LYS A 66 21.31 15.28 3.43
CA LYS A 66 22.31 14.21 3.55
C LYS A 66 22.76 13.77 2.16
N ARG A 67 24.08 13.63 1.98
CA ARG A 67 24.64 13.00 0.79
C ARG A 67 24.13 11.56 0.73
N GLY A 68 23.55 11.17 -0.42
CA GLY A 68 23.19 9.78 -0.68
C GLY A 68 24.42 8.88 -0.56
N ALA A 69 24.28 7.75 0.14
CA ALA A 69 25.32 6.72 0.13
C ALA A 69 25.36 6.10 -1.27
N GLN A 70 26.56 5.74 -1.75
CA GLN A 70 26.68 4.94 -2.96
C GLN A 70 25.90 3.64 -2.80
N ALA A 71 25.22 3.22 -3.86
CA ALA A 71 24.50 1.96 -3.89
C ALA A 71 25.47 0.83 -3.55
N LYS A 72 25.16 0.10 -2.48
CA LYS A 72 25.92 -1.10 -2.09
C LYS A 72 25.27 -2.29 -2.75
N TRP A 73 26.06 -3.10 -3.44
CA TRP A 73 25.60 -4.39 -3.93
C TRP A 73 25.29 -5.29 -2.75
N ARG A 74 24.09 -5.87 -2.76
CA ARG A 74 23.67 -6.92 -1.85
C ARG A 74 23.53 -8.20 -2.66
N VAL A 75 24.10 -9.28 -2.15
CA VAL A 75 23.84 -10.62 -2.70
C VAL A 75 22.43 -11.02 -2.30
N THR A 76 21.55 -11.15 -3.30
CA THR A 76 20.15 -11.57 -3.10
C THR A 76 20.02 -13.09 -3.08
N ASP A 77 20.74 -13.77 -3.97
CA ASP A 77 20.82 -15.23 -4.05
C ASP A 77 22.29 -15.66 -3.94
N PRO A 78 22.72 -16.21 -2.79
CA PRO A 78 24.07 -16.69 -2.59
C PRO A 78 24.50 -17.78 -3.59
N VAL A 79 23.57 -18.61 -4.07
CA VAL A 79 23.89 -19.75 -4.95
C VAL A 79 24.21 -19.24 -6.36
N GLU A 80 23.37 -18.37 -6.91
CA GLU A 80 23.62 -17.76 -8.22
C GLU A 80 24.88 -16.88 -8.19
N TYR A 81 25.10 -16.15 -7.09
CA TYR A 81 26.33 -15.37 -6.93
C TYR A 81 27.58 -16.26 -6.85
N ALA A 82 27.50 -17.41 -6.16
CA ALA A 82 28.59 -18.40 -6.14
C ALA A 82 28.87 -18.98 -7.53
N LYS A 83 27.84 -19.31 -8.32
CA LYS A 83 28.00 -19.76 -9.72
C LYS A 83 28.71 -18.70 -10.57
N TRP A 84 28.36 -17.43 -10.37
CA TRP A 84 29.01 -16.31 -11.06
C TRP A 84 30.46 -16.10 -10.61
N LEU A 85 30.78 -16.26 -9.32
CA LEU A 85 32.16 -16.23 -8.82
C LEU A 85 33.00 -17.35 -9.42
N ILE A 86 32.44 -18.57 -9.53
CA ILE A 86 33.09 -19.70 -10.18
C ILE A 86 33.36 -19.39 -11.66
N SER A 87 32.36 -18.89 -12.39
CA SER A 87 32.52 -18.58 -13.82
C SER A 87 33.48 -17.41 -14.10
N THR A 88 33.76 -16.58 -13.10
CA THR A 88 34.72 -15.47 -13.17
C THR A 88 36.10 -15.80 -12.61
N GLY A 89 36.33 -17.06 -12.19
CA GLY A 89 37.63 -17.54 -11.72
C GLY A 89 37.94 -17.24 -10.25
N HIS A 90 36.92 -16.88 -9.46
CA HIS A 90 36.99 -16.64 -8.02
C HIS A 90 36.42 -17.83 -7.21
N GLU A 91 36.79 -19.05 -7.62
CA GLU A 91 36.34 -20.29 -6.97
C GLU A 91 36.82 -20.39 -5.51
N ASP A 92 37.95 -19.76 -5.20
CA ASP A 92 38.54 -19.66 -3.85
C ASP A 92 37.66 -18.90 -2.86
N MET A 93 36.70 -18.12 -3.36
CA MET A 93 35.71 -17.40 -2.56
C MET A 93 34.40 -18.16 -2.37
N THR A 94 34.34 -19.43 -2.78
CA THR A 94 33.13 -20.28 -2.70
C THR A 94 33.35 -21.53 -1.86
N VAL A 95 32.28 -22.05 -1.26
CA VAL A 95 32.30 -23.31 -0.50
C VAL A 95 31.25 -24.25 -1.09
N THR A 96 31.66 -25.46 -1.46
CA THR A 96 30.74 -26.49 -1.94
C THR A 96 29.97 -27.09 -0.77
N LEU A 97 28.66 -26.83 -0.73
CA LEU A 97 27.74 -27.45 0.23
C LEU A 97 26.83 -28.45 -0.49
N PRO A 98 26.61 -29.65 0.07
CA PRO A 98 25.61 -30.56 -0.46
C PRO A 98 24.22 -29.93 -0.26
N VAL A 99 23.54 -29.65 -1.37
CA VAL A 99 22.15 -29.18 -1.40
C VAL A 99 21.22 -30.33 -1.77
N PRO A 100 20.01 -30.40 -1.18
CA PRO A 100 19.01 -31.37 -1.58
C PRO A 100 18.62 -31.16 -3.04
N VAL A 101 18.33 -32.25 -3.74
CA VAL A 101 17.79 -32.19 -5.11
C VAL A 101 16.36 -31.65 -5.10
N ASP A 102 15.95 -30.97 -6.18
CA ASP A 102 14.63 -30.32 -6.27
C ASP A 102 13.46 -31.26 -5.96
N ASP A 103 13.56 -32.52 -6.40
CA ASP A 103 12.55 -33.54 -6.11
C ASP A 103 12.38 -33.82 -4.61
N ALA A 104 13.45 -33.70 -3.82
CA ALA A 104 13.40 -33.84 -2.37
C ALA A 104 12.82 -32.61 -1.67
N CYS A 105 12.79 -31.45 -2.33
CA CYS A 105 12.18 -30.21 -1.82
C CYS A 105 10.68 -30.08 -2.14
N LYS A 106 10.09 -31.03 -2.88
CA LYS A 106 8.66 -31.00 -3.20
C LYS A 106 7.79 -31.27 -1.96
N PRO A 107 6.62 -30.62 -1.83
CA PRO A 107 5.72 -30.82 -0.68
C PRO A 107 5.32 -32.29 -0.46
N ASP A 108 5.09 -33.03 -1.53
CA ASP A 108 4.72 -34.45 -1.47
C ASP A 108 5.88 -35.31 -0.95
N ALA A 109 7.12 -35.00 -1.34
CA ALA A 109 8.31 -35.70 -0.85
C ALA A 109 8.54 -35.39 0.64
N ILE A 110 8.45 -34.12 1.03
CA ILE A 110 8.62 -33.69 2.43
C ILE A 110 7.57 -34.36 3.33
N SER A 111 6.30 -34.39 2.91
CA SER A 111 5.23 -35.07 3.67
C SER A 111 5.43 -36.59 3.77
N ALA A 112 5.91 -37.23 2.69
CA ALA A 112 6.28 -38.64 2.72
C ALA A 112 7.45 -38.91 3.68
N PHE A 113 8.47 -38.04 3.73
CA PHE A 113 9.60 -38.17 4.66
C PHE A 113 9.19 -37.99 6.13
N ILE A 114 8.33 -37.01 6.42
CA ILE A 114 7.78 -36.81 7.77
C ILE A 114 6.98 -38.05 8.21
N THR A 115 6.15 -38.60 7.32
CA THR A 115 5.34 -39.80 7.61
C THR A 115 6.22 -41.02 7.84
N ALA A 116 7.25 -41.21 7.01
CA ALA A 116 8.19 -42.33 7.12
C ALA A 116 9.02 -42.30 8.41
N ASN A 117 9.34 -41.11 8.93
CA ASN A 117 10.10 -40.92 10.17
C ASN A 117 9.19 -40.73 11.40
N GLY A 118 7.99 -41.33 11.41
CA GLY A 118 7.13 -41.35 12.59
C GLY A 118 6.54 -39.99 12.98
N GLY A 119 6.45 -39.05 12.03
CA GLY A 119 5.93 -37.71 12.28
C GLY A 119 6.97 -36.69 12.75
N GLU A 120 8.27 -37.05 12.74
CA GLU A 120 9.33 -36.09 13.05
C GLU A 120 9.42 -35.02 11.96
N VAL A 121 9.17 -33.77 12.36
CA VAL A 121 9.19 -32.61 11.47
C VAL A 121 10.59 -32.02 11.46
N PRO A 122 11.14 -31.65 10.29
CA PRO A 122 12.43 -30.96 10.22
C PRO A 122 12.41 -29.64 11.03
N PRO A 123 13.57 -29.16 11.50
CA PRO A 123 13.68 -27.85 12.14
C PRO A 123 13.05 -26.77 11.27
N ARG A 124 12.38 -25.80 11.90
CA ARG A 124 11.68 -24.70 11.20
C ARG A 124 12.60 -23.90 10.26
N GLU A 125 13.89 -23.85 10.57
CA GLU A 125 14.93 -23.21 9.78
C GLU A 125 15.25 -23.98 8.48
N ALA A 126 14.96 -25.28 8.44
CA ALA A 126 15.18 -26.17 7.29
C ALA A 126 13.93 -26.33 6.42
N ALA A 127 12.75 -26.38 7.03
CA ALA A 127 11.47 -26.31 6.32
C ALA A 127 10.39 -25.71 7.23
N ASP A 128 9.70 -24.69 6.74
CA ASP A 128 8.56 -24.09 7.43
C ASP A 128 7.26 -24.48 6.72
N LEU A 129 6.29 -24.98 7.49
CA LEU A 129 4.94 -25.16 6.98
C LEU A 129 4.27 -23.78 6.95
N LYS A 130 4.39 -23.08 5.82
CA LYS A 130 3.68 -21.82 5.63
C LYS A 130 2.18 -22.09 5.53
N GLY A 131 1.51 -21.78 6.64
CA GLY A 131 0.08 -21.49 6.83
C GLY A 131 -0.90 -21.93 5.75
N GLY A 132 -1.82 -22.83 6.13
CA GLY A 132 -3.14 -22.84 5.52
C GLY A 132 -3.83 -21.51 5.83
N SER A 133 -4.34 -20.84 4.80
CA SER A 133 -5.16 -19.65 5.01
C SER A 133 -6.50 -20.08 5.60
N ALA A 134 -6.91 -19.47 6.71
CA ALA A 134 -8.34 -19.39 7.03
C ALA A 134 -9.05 -18.57 5.94
N ASP A 135 -10.36 -18.76 5.78
CA ASP A 135 -11.17 -18.05 4.79
C ASP A 135 -10.88 -16.54 4.85
N SER A 136 -10.48 -15.96 3.72
CA SER A 136 -10.14 -14.54 3.61
C SER A 136 -11.02 -13.85 2.56
N VAL A 137 -11.48 -12.65 2.88
CA VAL A 137 -12.30 -11.84 1.96
C VAL A 137 -11.36 -10.90 1.19
N THR A 138 -11.31 -11.06 -0.13
CA THR A 138 -10.58 -10.18 -1.03
C THR A 138 -11.52 -9.11 -1.61
N VAL A 139 -11.18 -7.83 -1.46
CA VAL A 139 -11.93 -6.72 -2.07
C VAL A 139 -11.22 -6.25 -3.33
N LYS A 140 -11.88 -6.36 -4.48
CA LYS A 140 -11.46 -5.74 -5.74
C LYS A 140 -12.37 -4.54 -6.02
N PRO A 141 -11.87 -3.29 -5.95
CA PRO A 141 -12.67 -2.14 -6.32
C PRO A 141 -13.05 -2.21 -7.80
N ALA A 142 -14.32 -1.95 -8.12
CA ALA A 142 -14.89 -2.07 -9.45
C ALA A 142 -14.57 -0.89 -10.39
N GLY A 143 -13.74 0.06 -9.96
CA GLY A 143 -13.39 1.25 -10.75
C GLY A 143 -12.82 2.39 -9.91
N THR A 144 -12.58 3.52 -10.57
CA THR A 144 -12.11 4.77 -9.98
C THR A 144 -13.23 5.49 -9.21
N LEU A 145 -12.85 6.40 -8.30
CA LEU A 145 -13.78 7.15 -7.45
C LEU A 145 -14.85 7.91 -8.27
N SER A 146 -14.45 8.46 -9.41
CA SER A 146 -15.33 9.15 -10.37
C SER A 146 -16.39 8.24 -10.97
N GLU A 147 -16.03 6.99 -11.30
CA GLU A 147 -16.96 6.00 -11.87
C GLU A 147 -17.94 5.49 -10.81
N LEU A 148 -17.47 5.28 -9.58
CA LEU A 148 -18.31 4.89 -8.46
C LEU A 148 -19.29 6.00 -8.06
N ALA A 149 -18.85 7.27 -8.05
CA ALA A 149 -19.71 8.43 -7.78
C ALA A 149 -20.79 8.61 -8.86
N ALA A 150 -20.42 8.47 -10.14
CA ALA A 150 -21.37 8.55 -11.25
C ALA A 150 -22.41 7.41 -11.21
N LYS A 151 -21.98 6.20 -10.84
CA LYS A 151 -22.87 5.03 -10.72
C LYS A 151 -23.83 5.16 -9.54
N ASN A 152 -23.37 5.69 -8.40
CA ASN A 152 -24.22 5.92 -7.23
C ASN A 152 -25.29 7.00 -7.52
N LYS A 153 -24.92 8.06 -8.25
CA LYS A 153 -25.88 9.08 -8.70
C LYS A 153 -26.96 8.51 -9.63
N ARG A 154 -26.60 7.60 -10.54
CA ARG A 154 -27.55 6.90 -11.42
C ARG A 154 -28.48 5.95 -10.66
N VAL A 155 -27.95 5.11 -9.77
CA VAL A 155 -28.75 4.15 -8.99
C VAL A 155 -29.76 4.88 -8.08
N ASN A 156 -29.36 5.97 -7.44
CA ASN A 156 -30.28 6.78 -6.64
C ASN A 156 -31.34 7.51 -7.49
N GLY A 157 -30.99 7.93 -8.72
CA GLY A 157 -31.94 8.49 -9.68
C GLY A 157 -32.97 7.46 -10.13
N ASP A 158 -32.53 6.27 -10.53
CA ASP A 158 -33.39 5.17 -10.99
C ASP A 158 -34.31 4.65 -9.86
N MET A 159 -33.81 4.60 -8.62
CA MET A 159 -34.59 4.18 -7.46
C MET A 159 -35.65 5.22 -7.06
N ARG A 160 -35.38 6.53 -7.21
CA ARG A 160 -36.39 7.59 -7.03
C ARG A 160 -37.47 7.52 -8.11
N LEU A 161 -37.09 7.22 -9.36
CA LEU A 161 -38.02 7.05 -10.47
C LEU A 161 -38.94 5.82 -10.25
N ALA A 162 -38.39 4.72 -9.75
CA ALA A 162 -39.15 3.52 -9.40
C ALA A 162 -40.11 3.72 -8.21
N LEU A 163 -39.80 4.66 -7.31
CA LEU A 163 -40.63 5.05 -6.16
C LEU A 163 -41.64 6.17 -6.51
N GLY A 164 -41.75 6.57 -7.78
CA GLY A 164 -42.71 7.58 -8.24
C GLY A 164 -42.40 9.01 -7.81
N MET A 165 -41.17 9.29 -7.37
CA MET A 165 -40.72 10.64 -7.06
C MET A 165 -40.18 11.31 -8.32
N ALA A 166 -40.61 12.55 -8.60
CA ALA A 166 -40.13 13.31 -9.74
C ALA A 166 -38.60 13.50 -9.67
N PRO A 167 -37.89 13.38 -10.79
CA PRO A 167 -36.46 13.68 -10.84
C PRO A 167 -36.25 15.17 -10.50
N GLU A 168 -35.22 15.46 -9.70
CA GLU A 168 -34.78 16.85 -9.51
C GLU A 168 -34.33 17.39 -10.87
N GLU A 169 -35.06 18.39 -11.37
CA GLU A 169 -34.64 19.15 -12.53
C GLU A 169 -33.32 19.85 -12.19
N PRO A 170 -32.32 19.82 -13.09
CA PRO A 170 -31.09 20.56 -12.85
C PRO A 170 -31.44 22.04 -12.76
N GLU A 171 -31.11 22.68 -11.64
CA GLU A 171 -31.10 24.14 -11.55
C GLU A 171 -30.20 24.65 -12.66
N SER A 172 -30.82 25.25 -13.68
CA SER A 172 -30.11 25.99 -14.70
C SER A 172 -29.69 27.30 -14.06
N GLU A 173 -28.38 27.49 -13.91
CA GLU A 173 -27.80 28.81 -13.70
C GLU A 173 -28.25 29.69 -14.88
N SER A 174 -29.24 30.55 -14.65
CA SER A 174 -29.58 31.63 -15.55
C SER A 174 -28.50 32.71 -15.43
N ASP A 175 -27.52 32.64 -16.33
CA ASP A 175 -26.68 33.78 -16.71
C ASP A 175 -27.58 34.89 -17.29
N ASP A 176 -27.98 35.84 -16.46
CA ASP A 176 -28.55 37.10 -16.92
C ASP A 176 -27.43 37.97 -17.52
N VAL A 177 -27.22 37.81 -18.84
CA VAL A 177 -26.48 38.76 -19.66
C VAL A 177 -27.38 39.26 -20.80
N GLU A 178 -28.07 40.36 -20.55
CA GLU A 178 -28.57 41.30 -21.58
C GLU A 178 -28.15 42.70 -21.07
N GLY A 179 -27.21 43.43 -21.67
CA GLY A 179 -27.22 43.84 -23.08
C GLY A 179 -28.22 45.00 -23.22
N MET A 180 -27.90 46.18 -22.69
CA MET A 180 -27.54 47.38 -23.47
C MET A 180 -28.67 47.89 -24.38
N GLU A 181 -29.09 49.16 -24.26
CA GLU A 181 -29.35 50.03 -25.41
C GLU A 181 -29.63 51.51 -25.02
N PHE A 182 -28.85 52.38 -25.69
CA PHE A 182 -28.98 53.80 -26.05
C PHE A 182 -29.31 54.89 -25.03
#